data_AF-A0A5B0M6U4-F1
#
_entry.id   AF-A0A5B0M6U4-F1
#
_cell.length_a   1.000
_cell.length_b   1.000
_cell.length_c   1.000
_cell.angle_alpha   90.00
_cell.angle_beta   90.00
_cell.angle_gamma   90.00
#
_symmetry.space_group_name_H-M   'P 1'
#
loop_
_entity.id
_entity.type
_entity.pdbx_description
1 polymer ?
#
loop_
_entity_poly.entity_id
_entity_poly.type
_entity_poly.pdbx_seq_one_letter_code
_entity_poly.pdbx_strand_id
1 'polypeptide(L)'
;MRMDNDQALVNLDLSQAVKSTEPADWKYIAEGAANLILAYHPALLETEERLLRGKSLRLTKTTSRSHPEDKEKTQEQIEPARSKQISFFDFHHQILSEIISPDLLLQFDLISLDNQWLQGLATAVEPSRPSTKRDQSSIDTTRTHAIIMDNLAHQSDGSEQQIISVEIKPKWACLPHNLDLLEPSTRETKSKFCRTCVFRAVRSVEAAQDPAASQPLDEYYTSAHRFCALQLFNSRHPAHLRRALDRLCAEWQHLKPPTSTIPPDPEISKNTQSHNNFKIFRHGVLLDPLSVEAT
;
A
#
# COMPACT_ATOMS: atom_id res chain seq x y z
N MET A 1 -8.76 10.62 29.34
CA MET A 1 -10.05 9.93 29.50
C MET A 1 -10.63 9.56 28.12
N ARG A 2 -9.86 8.81 27.31
CA ARG A 2 -10.26 8.36 25.95
C ARG A 2 -9.84 6.92 25.62
N MET A 3 -9.05 6.27 26.48
CA MET A 3 -8.61 4.87 26.31
C MET A 3 -9.72 3.85 26.60
N ASP A 4 -10.78 4.24 27.32
CA ASP A 4 -11.86 3.32 27.70
C ASP A 4 -12.89 3.05 26.60
N ASN A 5 -12.85 3.79 25.48
CA ASN A 5 -13.84 3.63 24.40
C ASN A 5 -13.42 2.59 23.34
N ASP A 6 -12.12 2.29 23.22
CA ASP A 6 -11.61 1.31 22.25
C ASP A 6 -11.95 -0.12 22.68
N GLN A 7 -12.00 -0.42 23.99
CA GLN A 7 -12.34 -1.76 24.49
C GLN A 7 -13.76 -2.20 24.11
N ALA A 8 -14.71 -1.27 23.97
CA ALA A 8 -16.07 -1.57 23.55
C ALA A 8 -16.20 -1.86 22.05
N LEU A 9 -15.17 -1.53 21.26
CA LEU A 9 -15.14 -1.65 19.79
C LEU A 9 -14.29 -2.84 19.32
N VAL A 10 -13.58 -3.50 20.24
CA VAL A 10 -12.77 -4.69 19.94
C VAL A 10 -13.67 -5.89 19.71
N ASN A 11 -13.50 -6.54 18.57
CA ASN A 11 -14.15 -7.81 18.27
C ASN A 11 -13.46 -8.93 19.07
N LEU A 12 -14.08 -9.33 20.19
CA LEU A 12 -13.49 -10.30 21.13
C LEU A 12 -13.38 -11.70 20.52
N ASP A 13 -14.35 -12.14 19.73
CA ASP A 13 -14.36 -13.47 19.13
C ASP A 13 -13.21 -13.60 18.11
N LEU A 14 -13.05 -12.60 17.23
CA LEU A 14 -11.92 -12.56 16.31
C LEU A 14 -10.59 -12.38 17.04
N SER A 15 -10.56 -11.62 18.14
CA SER A 15 -9.37 -11.50 18.97
C SER A 15 -8.93 -12.86 19.51
N GLN A 16 -9.86 -13.66 20.06
CA GLN A 16 -9.55 -15.00 20.56
C GLN A 16 -9.15 -15.94 19.43
N ALA A 17 -9.86 -15.93 18.31
CA ALA A 17 -9.53 -16.75 17.15
C ALA A 17 -8.12 -16.47 16.64
N VAL A 18 -7.70 -15.19 16.53
CA VAL A 18 -6.32 -14.87 16.11
C VAL A 18 -5.30 -15.36 17.13
N LYS A 19 -5.57 -15.16 18.42
CA LYS A 19 -4.65 -15.57 19.50
C LYS A 19 -4.51 -17.09 19.64
N SER A 20 -5.49 -17.87 19.17
CA SER A 20 -5.42 -19.34 19.16
C SER A 20 -4.65 -19.91 17.96
N THR A 21 -4.29 -19.09 16.97
CA THR A 21 -3.48 -19.54 15.83
C THR A 21 -2.00 -19.60 16.16
N GLU A 22 -1.27 -20.44 15.43
CA GLU A 22 0.19 -20.38 15.44
C GLU A 22 0.65 -19.13 14.68
N PRO A 23 1.63 -18.36 15.19
CA PRO A 23 2.11 -17.19 14.46
C PRO A 23 2.66 -17.52 13.06
N ALA A 24 3.09 -18.77 12.85
CA ALA A 24 3.52 -19.27 11.56
C ALA A 24 2.39 -19.41 10.53
N ASP A 25 1.12 -19.45 10.95
CA ASP A 25 -0.04 -19.51 10.05
C ASP A 25 -0.27 -18.18 9.31
N TRP A 26 0.36 -17.09 9.76
CA TRP A 26 0.24 -15.77 9.14
C TRP A 26 1.41 -15.51 8.19
N LYS A 27 1.11 -15.31 6.91
CA LYS A 27 2.10 -15.13 5.85
C LYS A 27 2.17 -13.69 5.39
N TYR A 28 3.39 -13.18 5.22
CA TYR A 28 3.61 -11.86 4.63
C TYR A 28 3.04 -11.78 3.22
N ILE A 29 2.24 -10.74 2.94
CA ILE A 29 1.73 -10.47 1.59
C ILE A 29 2.07 -9.09 1.07
N ALA A 30 2.16 -8.07 1.93
CA ALA A 30 2.45 -6.70 1.52
C ALA A 30 2.89 -5.82 2.68
N GLU A 31 3.55 -4.70 2.36
CA GLU A 31 3.73 -3.61 3.31
C GLU A 31 3.77 -2.23 2.65
N GLY A 32 3.34 -1.23 3.42
CA GLY A 32 3.49 0.19 3.10
C GLY A 32 4.55 0.86 3.98
N ALA A 33 4.50 2.18 4.08
CA ALA A 33 5.40 2.92 4.97
C ALA A 33 5.07 2.64 6.45
N ALA A 34 3.80 2.73 6.83
CA ALA A 34 3.36 2.66 8.23
C ALA A 34 2.82 1.30 8.67
N ASN A 35 2.45 0.42 7.72
CA ASN A 35 1.73 -0.81 8.03
C ASN A 35 2.30 -1.99 7.26
N LEU A 36 2.12 -3.19 7.83
CA LEU A 36 2.42 -4.49 7.25
C LEU A 36 1.14 -5.33 7.22
N ILE A 37 0.96 -6.10 6.15
CA ILE A 37 -0.23 -6.93 5.92
C ILE A 37 0.19 -8.39 5.83
N LEU A 38 -0.53 -9.24 6.58
CA LEU A 38 -0.40 -10.68 6.60
C LEU A 38 -1.69 -11.34 6.11
N ALA A 39 -1.60 -12.46 5.42
CA ALA A 39 -2.74 -13.33 5.13
C ALA A 39 -2.73 -14.52 6.09
N TYR A 40 -3.92 -14.93 6.54
CA TYR A 40 -4.07 -16.19 7.25
C TYR A 40 -4.01 -17.37 6.29
N HIS A 41 -3.07 -18.28 6.52
CA HIS A 41 -2.78 -19.45 5.69
C HIS A 41 -2.25 -20.59 6.58
N PRO A 42 -3.13 -21.29 7.31
CA PRO A 42 -2.75 -22.31 8.28
C PRO A 42 -2.22 -23.57 7.58
N ALA A 43 -1.34 -24.30 8.27
CA ALA A 43 -0.77 -25.53 7.75
C ALA A 43 -1.77 -26.71 7.73
N LEU A 44 -2.70 -26.73 8.68
CA LEU A 44 -3.79 -27.70 8.80
C LEU A 44 -5.08 -26.90 9.02
N LEU A 45 -6.19 -27.31 8.43
CA LEU A 45 -7.48 -26.63 8.60
C LEU A 45 -8.27 -27.30 9.72
N GLU A 46 -8.26 -26.72 10.93
CA GLU A 46 -9.15 -27.13 12.02
C GLU A 46 -10.48 -26.34 12.00
N THR A 47 -11.45 -26.79 12.78
CA THR A 47 -12.85 -26.31 12.69
C THR A 47 -13.02 -24.87 13.20
N GLU A 48 -12.25 -24.45 14.21
CA GLU A 48 -12.32 -23.11 14.82
C GLU A 48 -11.66 -22.04 13.94
N GLU A 49 -10.78 -22.44 13.03
CA GLU A 49 -10.02 -21.58 12.11
C GLU A 49 -10.85 -21.06 10.93
N ARG A 50 -12.09 -21.54 10.78
CA ARG A 50 -12.99 -21.12 9.71
C ARG A 50 -13.29 -19.62 9.74
N LEU A 51 -13.30 -18.99 10.92
CA LEU A 51 -13.53 -17.54 11.06
C LEU A 51 -12.41 -16.69 10.44
N LEU A 52 -11.20 -17.24 10.39
CA LEU A 52 -10.01 -16.54 9.90
C LEU A 52 -9.72 -16.86 8.43
N ARG A 53 -10.40 -17.84 7.85
CA ARG A 53 -10.20 -18.24 6.47
C ARG A 53 -10.46 -17.06 5.53
N GLY A 54 -9.47 -16.77 4.68
CA GLY A 54 -9.53 -15.64 3.76
C GLY A 54 -9.46 -14.28 4.44
N LYS A 55 -9.03 -14.20 5.72
CA LYS A 55 -8.75 -12.92 6.39
C LYS A 55 -7.30 -12.49 6.20
N SER A 56 -7.09 -11.19 6.37
CA SER A 56 -5.79 -10.55 6.46
C SER A 56 -5.68 -9.74 7.75
N LEU A 57 -4.47 -9.72 8.32
CA LEU A 57 -4.12 -8.93 9.49
C LEU A 57 -3.27 -7.74 9.06
N ARG A 58 -3.63 -6.54 9.53
CA ARG A 58 -2.87 -5.31 9.33
C ARG A 58 -2.27 -4.85 10.65
N LEU A 59 -0.95 -4.76 10.64
CA LEU A 59 -0.13 -4.40 11.79
C LEU A 59 0.57 -3.06 11.57
N THR A 60 0.82 -2.34 12.66
CA THR A 60 1.63 -1.12 12.64
C THR A 60 3.11 -1.48 12.63
N LYS A 61 3.91 -0.68 11.94
CA LYS A 61 5.37 -0.76 11.96
C LYS A 61 5.98 0.38 12.76
N THR A 62 7.13 0.11 13.37
CA THR A 62 8.02 1.13 13.93
C THR A 62 9.17 1.37 12.97
N THR A 63 9.44 2.63 12.65
CA THR A 63 10.56 2.99 11.77
C THR A 63 11.86 3.10 12.57
N SER A 64 12.93 2.44 12.11
CA SER A 64 14.27 2.52 12.74
C SER A 64 14.91 3.90 12.57
N ARG A 65 14.43 4.68 11.60
CA ARG A 65 14.79 6.07 11.38
C ARG A 65 13.65 6.97 11.86
N SER A 66 13.55 7.20 13.16
CA SER A 66 12.99 8.46 13.63
C SER A 66 13.75 9.60 12.93
N HIS A 67 13.03 10.59 12.42
CA HIS A 67 13.65 11.83 11.91
C HIS A 67 14.66 12.33 12.96
N PRO A 68 15.77 13.00 12.59
CA PRO A 68 16.70 13.56 13.57
C PRO A 68 16.00 14.40 14.65
N GLU A 69 14.92 15.10 14.28
CA GLU A 69 14.05 15.88 15.17
C GLU A 69 13.22 15.05 16.17
N ASP A 70 12.97 13.77 15.89
CA ASP A 70 12.26 12.87 16.79
C ASP A 70 13.20 12.16 17.78
N LYS A 71 14.52 12.23 17.57
CA LYS A 71 15.51 11.75 18.54
C LYS A 71 15.74 12.73 19.70
N GLU A 72 15.39 14.00 19.51
CA GLU A 72 15.51 15.05 20.53
C GLU A 72 14.28 15.17 21.44
N LYS A 73 13.15 14.56 21.06
CA LYS A 73 11.95 14.55 21.89
C LYS A 73 12.07 13.46 22.95
N THR A 74 12.04 13.84 24.22
CA THR A 74 11.91 12.90 25.33
C THR A 74 10.60 12.11 25.21
N GLN A 75 10.55 10.88 25.74
CA GLN A 75 9.33 10.04 25.76
C GLN A 75 8.10 10.81 26.28
N GLU A 76 8.30 11.69 27.26
CA GLU A 76 7.28 12.58 27.85
C GLU A 76 6.68 13.61 26.87
N GLN A 77 7.37 13.94 25.78
CA GLN A 77 6.87 14.86 24.73
C GLN A 77 6.19 14.12 23.56
N ILE A 78 6.52 12.85 23.35
CA ILE A 78 5.97 12.01 22.28
C ILE A 78 4.56 11.51 22.65
N GLU A 79 4.37 11.09 23.91
CA GLU A 79 3.10 10.60 24.47
C GLU A 79 1.91 11.59 24.30
N PRO A 80 2.02 12.87 24.72
CA PRO A 80 0.92 13.84 24.58
C PRO A 80 0.68 14.30 23.12
N ALA A 81 1.66 14.16 22.23
CA ALA A 81 1.47 14.43 20.80
C ALA A 81 0.71 13.27 20.11
N ARG A 82 1.01 12.02 20.49
CA ARG A 82 0.29 10.82 20.01
C ARG A 82 -1.15 10.76 20.51
N SER A 83 -1.41 11.20 21.74
CA SER A 83 -2.76 11.20 22.32
C SER A 83 -3.77 12.15 21.64
N LYS A 84 -3.29 13.06 20.77
CA LYS A 84 -4.13 13.96 19.97
C LYS A 84 -4.43 13.44 18.56
N GLN A 85 -3.85 12.31 18.15
CA GLN A 85 -4.05 11.77 16.81
C GLN A 85 -5.32 10.91 16.76
N ILE A 86 -6.19 11.18 15.79
CA ILE A 86 -7.36 10.33 15.50
C ILE A 86 -6.85 8.97 15.01
N SER A 87 -7.34 7.88 15.59
CA SER A 87 -6.95 6.53 15.19
C SER A 87 -7.44 6.24 13.75
N PHE A 88 -6.81 5.29 13.06
CA PHE A 88 -7.33 4.88 11.74
C PHE A 88 -8.76 4.33 11.83
N PHE A 89 -9.08 3.62 12.92
CA PHE A 89 -10.42 3.09 13.17
C PHE A 89 -11.45 4.22 13.28
N ASP A 90 -11.20 5.22 14.14
CA ASP A 90 -12.10 6.36 14.32
C ASP A 90 -12.23 7.18 13.04
N PHE A 91 -11.12 7.44 12.35
CA PHE A 91 -11.16 8.14 11.07
C PHE A 91 -12.01 7.39 10.04
N HIS A 92 -11.92 6.06 10.01
CA HIS A 92 -12.73 5.26 9.11
C HIS A 92 -14.22 5.27 9.47
N HIS A 93 -14.55 4.96 10.73
CA HIS A 93 -15.94 4.74 11.16
C HIS A 93 -16.71 6.01 11.48
N GLN A 94 -16.03 7.12 11.80
CA GLN A 94 -16.69 8.38 12.18
C GLN A 94 -16.55 9.47 11.11
N ILE A 95 -15.60 9.36 10.19
CA ILE A 95 -15.35 10.39 9.15
C ILE A 95 -15.54 9.83 7.75
N LEU A 96 -14.87 8.71 7.40
CA LEU A 96 -14.99 8.17 6.03
C LEU A 96 -16.37 7.60 5.72
N SER A 97 -17.02 6.96 6.70
CA SER A 97 -18.40 6.44 6.61
C SER A 97 -19.45 7.49 6.26
N GLU A 98 -19.21 8.75 6.64
CA GLU A 98 -20.10 9.87 6.33
C GLU A 98 -19.91 10.42 4.90
N ILE A 99 -18.79 10.08 4.25
CA ILE A 99 -18.39 10.63 2.94
C ILE A 99 -18.51 9.59 1.83
N ILE A 100 -18.20 8.33 2.13
CA ILE A 100 -18.12 7.23 1.17
C ILE A 100 -19.19 6.21 1.52
N SER A 101 -19.93 5.75 0.51
CA SER A 101 -20.95 4.69 0.68
C SER A 101 -20.33 3.45 1.37
N PRO A 102 -21.04 2.83 2.35
CA PRO A 102 -20.56 1.63 3.04
C PRO A 102 -20.13 0.50 2.11
N ASP A 103 -20.77 0.34 0.93
CA ASP A 103 -20.46 -0.71 -0.04
C ASP A 103 -19.12 -0.49 -0.76
N LEU A 104 -18.57 0.72 -0.71
CA LEU A 104 -17.28 1.09 -1.27
C LEU A 104 -16.18 1.23 -0.20
N LEU A 105 -16.55 1.07 1.08
CA LEU A 105 -15.62 1.13 2.19
C LEU A 105 -15.08 -0.25 2.52
N LEU A 106 -13.83 -0.28 2.98
CA LEU A 106 -13.22 -1.50 3.46
C LEU A 106 -13.91 -1.91 4.77
N GLN A 107 -14.46 -3.10 4.81
CA GLN A 107 -14.96 -3.68 6.05
C GLN A 107 -13.83 -4.34 6.82
N PHE A 108 -13.75 -4.05 8.12
CA PHE A 108 -12.74 -4.61 9.01
C PHE A 108 -13.17 -4.48 10.47
N ASP A 109 -12.53 -5.26 11.32
CA ASP A 109 -12.70 -5.24 12.77
C ASP A 109 -11.39 -4.81 13.45
N LEU A 110 -11.54 -4.11 14.59
CA LEU A 110 -10.45 -3.90 15.52
C LEU A 110 -10.33 -5.12 16.42
N ILE A 111 -9.12 -5.66 16.57
CA ILE A 111 -8.86 -6.80 17.47
C ILE A 111 -7.74 -6.46 18.44
N SER A 112 -7.76 -7.15 19.59
CA SER A 112 -6.67 -7.13 20.56
C SER A 112 -5.81 -8.38 20.44
N LEU A 113 -4.50 -8.18 20.61
CA LEU A 113 -3.47 -9.21 20.50
C LEU A 113 -2.68 -9.28 21.81
N ASP A 114 -2.22 -10.48 22.17
CA ASP A 114 -1.28 -10.62 23.27
C ASP A 114 0.12 -10.19 22.84
N ASN A 115 0.84 -9.51 23.73
CA ASN A 115 2.20 -9.07 23.45
C ASN A 115 3.14 -10.24 23.13
N GLN A 116 3.02 -11.36 23.85
CA GLN A 116 3.83 -12.55 23.61
C GLN A 116 3.54 -13.17 22.22
N TRP A 117 2.25 -13.26 21.85
CA TRP A 117 1.85 -13.76 20.54
C TRP A 117 2.38 -12.86 19.42
N LEU A 118 2.27 -11.54 19.57
CA LEU A 118 2.76 -10.56 18.59
C LEU A 118 4.30 -10.60 18.44
N GLN A 119 5.05 -10.88 19.50
CA GLN A 119 6.49 -11.11 19.43
C GLN A 119 6.83 -12.41 18.68
N GLY A 120 6.07 -13.49 18.92
CA GLY A 120 6.19 -14.74 18.17
C GLY A 120 5.92 -14.53 16.69
N LEU A 121 4.88 -13.76 16.37
CA LEU A 121 4.54 -13.37 15.00
C LEU A 121 5.65 -12.58 14.33
N ALA A 122 6.19 -11.56 15.00
CA ALA A 122 7.31 -10.81 14.45
C ALA A 122 8.51 -11.72 14.15
N THR A 123 8.83 -12.64 15.06
CA THR A 123 9.91 -13.61 14.86
C THR A 123 9.69 -14.51 13.65
N ALA A 124 8.46 -14.99 13.44
CA ALA A 124 8.10 -15.85 12.30
C ALA A 124 8.08 -15.11 10.95
N VAL A 125 7.60 -13.86 10.95
CA VAL A 125 7.31 -13.10 9.72
C VAL A 125 8.51 -12.29 9.24
N GLU A 126 9.28 -11.67 10.13
CA GLU A 126 10.38 -10.78 9.75
C GLU A 126 11.34 -11.41 8.73
N PRO A 127 11.73 -12.70 8.82
CA PRO A 127 12.56 -13.36 7.81
C PRO A 127 12.00 -13.34 6.38
N SER A 128 10.66 -13.30 6.22
CA SER A 128 9.98 -13.32 4.92
C SER A 128 9.85 -11.95 4.24
N ARG A 129 10.12 -10.86 4.96
CA ARG A 129 10.04 -9.50 4.41
C ARG A 129 11.24 -9.20 3.51
N PRO A 130 11.08 -8.37 2.46
CA PRO A 130 12.20 -7.91 1.63
C PRO A 130 13.28 -7.24 2.48
N SER A 131 14.56 -7.57 2.26
CA SER A 131 15.69 -7.06 3.05
C SER A 131 15.68 -5.53 3.20
N THR A 132 15.49 -4.83 2.08
CA THR A 132 15.42 -3.36 2.04
C THR A 132 14.34 -2.75 2.93
N LYS A 133 13.26 -3.49 3.20
CA LYS A 133 12.16 -3.08 4.08
C LYS A 133 12.45 -3.34 5.54
N ARG A 134 13.11 -4.45 5.85
CA ARG A 134 13.54 -4.82 7.21
C ARG A 134 14.54 -3.83 7.77
N ASP A 135 15.45 -3.36 6.93
CA ASP A 135 16.46 -2.37 7.33
C ASP A 135 15.83 -1.01 7.71
N GLN A 136 14.61 -0.73 7.26
CA GLN A 136 13.93 0.54 7.48
C GLN A 136 12.93 0.54 8.64
N SER A 137 12.36 -0.63 8.96
CA SER A 137 11.25 -0.75 9.90
C SER A 137 11.04 -2.18 10.37
N SER A 138 10.47 -2.35 11.56
CA SER A 138 10.03 -3.63 12.12
C SER A 138 8.55 -3.59 12.50
N ILE A 139 7.95 -4.74 12.76
CA ILE A 139 6.63 -4.81 13.42
C ILE A 139 6.71 -4.13 14.81
N ASP A 140 5.73 -3.28 15.13
CA ASP A 140 5.63 -2.62 16.43
C ASP A 140 4.98 -3.55 17.47
N THR A 141 5.80 -4.32 18.18
CA THR A 141 5.31 -5.27 19.18
C THR A 141 4.70 -4.62 20.43
N THR A 142 4.84 -3.29 20.60
CA THR A 142 4.23 -2.56 21.70
C THR A 142 2.76 -2.21 21.45
N ARG A 143 2.30 -2.30 20.19
CA ARG A 143 0.92 -2.02 19.79
C ARG A 143 0.11 -3.30 19.71
N THR A 144 -0.58 -3.62 20.80
CA THR A 144 -1.43 -4.80 20.96
C THR A 144 -2.81 -4.70 20.28
N HIS A 145 -3.03 -3.69 19.43
CA HIS A 145 -4.24 -3.58 18.63
C HIS A 145 -3.90 -3.70 17.15
N ALA A 146 -4.71 -4.48 16.43
CA ALA A 146 -4.55 -4.72 15.01
C ALA A 146 -5.90 -4.64 14.30
N ILE A 147 -5.84 -4.56 12.97
CA ILE A 147 -7.03 -4.59 12.14
C ILE A 147 -7.09 -5.94 11.43
N ILE A 148 -8.21 -6.64 11.52
CA ILE A 148 -8.49 -7.83 10.72
C ILE A 148 -9.54 -7.51 9.67
N MET A 149 -9.33 -7.97 8.45
CA MET A 149 -10.19 -7.65 7.29
C MET A 149 -10.27 -8.85 6.35
N ASP A 150 -11.23 -8.85 5.42
CA ASP A 150 -11.24 -9.82 4.34
C ASP A 150 -10.04 -9.59 3.40
N ASN A 151 -9.38 -10.69 3.03
CA ASN A 151 -8.36 -10.69 2.00
C ASN A 151 -9.04 -10.62 0.63
N LEU A 152 -9.31 -9.40 0.15
CA LEU A 152 -9.98 -9.16 -1.13
C LEU A 152 -9.21 -9.72 -2.34
N ALA A 153 -7.93 -10.06 -2.18
CA ALA A 153 -7.13 -10.67 -3.24
C ALA A 153 -7.28 -12.21 -3.29
N HIS A 154 -7.91 -12.83 -2.28
CA HIS A 154 -8.02 -14.28 -2.12
C HIS A 154 -9.48 -14.70 -1.86
N GLN A 155 -9.86 -15.94 -2.19
CA GLN A 155 -11.21 -16.43 -1.88
C GLN A 155 -11.35 -16.75 -0.39
N SER A 156 -12.47 -16.40 0.21
CA SER A 156 -12.82 -16.76 1.59
C SER A 156 -13.55 -18.12 1.69
N ASP A 157 -14.22 -18.56 0.63
CA ASP A 157 -15.13 -19.71 0.67
C ASP A 157 -14.49 -21.07 0.32
N GLY A 158 -13.28 -21.07 -0.25
CA GLY A 158 -12.60 -22.31 -0.66
C GLY A 158 -13.05 -22.90 -1.97
N SER A 159 -13.84 -22.18 -2.76
CA SER A 159 -14.05 -22.55 -4.15
C SER A 159 -12.73 -22.43 -4.92
N GLU A 160 -12.56 -23.26 -5.95
CA GLU A 160 -11.38 -23.22 -6.83
C GLU A 160 -11.53 -22.17 -7.95
N GLN A 161 -12.39 -21.16 -7.77
CA GLN A 161 -12.59 -20.16 -8.81
C GLN A 161 -11.35 -19.28 -8.92
N GLN A 162 -10.95 -18.98 -10.16
CA GLN A 162 -9.82 -18.10 -10.40
C GLN A 162 -10.18 -16.66 -10.08
N ILE A 163 -9.67 -16.16 -8.95
CA ILE A 163 -9.72 -14.73 -8.62
C ILE A 163 -8.49 -14.03 -9.19
N ILE A 164 -8.77 -12.98 -9.97
CA ILE A 164 -7.82 -11.93 -10.31
C ILE A 164 -8.27 -10.67 -9.59
N SER A 165 -7.37 -10.06 -8.83
CA SER A 165 -7.60 -8.78 -8.16
C SER A 165 -6.60 -7.74 -8.63
N VAL A 166 -7.04 -6.49 -8.68
CA VAL A 166 -6.24 -5.36 -9.15
C VAL A 166 -6.22 -4.26 -8.10
N GLU A 167 -5.04 -3.87 -7.66
CA GLU A 167 -4.84 -2.70 -6.80
C GLU A 167 -4.40 -1.52 -7.66
N ILE A 168 -5.18 -0.44 -7.65
CA ILE A 168 -4.85 0.83 -8.32
C ILE A 168 -4.61 1.89 -7.25
N LYS A 169 -3.46 2.57 -7.30
CA LYS A 169 -3.21 3.79 -6.53
C LYS A 169 -3.44 5.01 -7.44
N PRO A 170 -4.63 5.64 -7.40
CA PRO A 170 -5.08 6.60 -8.42
C PRO A 170 -4.31 7.93 -8.44
N LYS A 171 -3.71 8.31 -7.31
CA LYS A 171 -3.08 9.62 -7.07
C LYS A 171 -4.10 10.77 -7.19
N TRP A 172 -3.61 12.00 -7.41
CA TRP A 172 -4.44 13.20 -7.39
C TRP A 172 -5.02 13.48 -8.77
N ALA A 173 -6.35 13.47 -8.86
CA ALA A 173 -7.10 13.59 -10.10
C ALA A 173 -7.74 14.97 -10.31
N CYS A 174 -7.20 15.99 -9.64
CA CYS A 174 -7.62 17.38 -9.81
C CYS A 174 -6.41 18.31 -10.01
N LEU A 175 -6.68 19.44 -10.64
CA LEU A 175 -5.76 20.58 -10.69
C LEU A 175 -6.17 21.58 -9.60
N PRO A 176 -5.24 22.38 -9.05
CA PRO A 176 -5.58 23.43 -8.12
C PRO A 176 -6.60 24.40 -8.74
N HIS A 177 -7.68 24.70 -8.01
CA HIS A 177 -8.70 25.62 -8.49
C HIS A 177 -8.34 27.08 -8.22
N ASN A 178 -7.83 27.39 -7.03
CA ASN A 178 -7.42 28.73 -6.64
C ASN A 178 -5.94 28.95 -6.98
N LEU A 179 -5.67 29.56 -8.12
CA LEU A 179 -4.32 29.78 -8.65
C LEU A 179 -3.55 30.88 -7.90
N ASP A 180 -4.24 31.79 -7.21
CA ASP A 180 -3.62 32.88 -6.47
C ASP A 180 -2.93 32.40 -5.20
N LEU A 181 -3.37 31.26 -4.65
CA LEU A 181 -2.69 30.57 -3.54
C LEU A 181 -1.43 29.82 -4.00
N LEU A 182 -1.16 29.75 -5.30
CA LEU A 182 0.07 29.15 -5.81
C LEU A 182 1.17 30.21 -5.87
N GLU A 183 2.36 29.76 -5.48
CA GLU A 183 3.59 30.51 -5.60
C GLU A 183 3.83 30.89 -7.08
N PRO A 184 4.13 32.17 -7.39
CA PRO A 184 4.09 32.66 -8.77
C PRO A 184 4.98 31.89 -9.75
N SER A 185 6.17 31.45 -9.34
CA SER A 185 7.10 30.76 -10.24
C SER A 185 6.62 29.35 -10.65
N THR A 186 5.78 28.71 -9.83
CA THR A 186 5.26 27.36 -10.10
C THR A 186 3.81 27.32 -10.59
N ARG A 187 3.12 28.48 -10.60
CA ARG A 187 1.69 28.59 -10.91
C ARG A 187 1.34 28.04 -12.29
N GLU A 188 2.11 28.40 -13.32
CA GLU A 188 1.85 27.93 -14.69
C GLU A 188 1.94 26.41 -14.82
N THR A 189 2.97 25.80 -14.24
CA THR A 189 3.16 24.35 -14.27
C THR A 189 2.06 23.64 -13.50
N LYS A 190 1.75 24.11 -12.28
CA LYS A 190 0.76 23.46 -11.40
C LYS A 190 -0.67 23.63 -11.88
N SER A 191 -0.97 24.63 -12.71
CA SER A 191 -2.30 24.82 -13.32
C SER A 191 -2.53 23.98 -14.56
N LYS A 192 -1.48 23.43 -15.20
CA LYS A 192 -1.57 22.64 -16.44
C LYS A 192 -1.30 21.14 -16.24
N PHE A 193 -0.47 20.79 -15.27
CA PHE A 193 -0.01 19.41 -15.08
C PHE A 193 -0.44 18.84 -13.73
N CYS A 194 -0.91 17.58 -13.74
CA CYS A 194 -1.29 16.91 -12.51
C CYS A 194 -0.08 16.67 -11.60
N ARG A 195 -0.32 16.58 -10.29
CA ARG A 195 0.72 16.39 -9.27
C ARG A 195 1.63 15.20 -9.56
N THR A 196 1.07 14.10 -10.07
CA THR A 196 1.82 12.89 -10.45
C THR A 196 2.79 13.13 -11.59
N CYS A 197 2.36 13.83 -12.64
CA CYS A 197 3.22 14.20 -13.76
C CYS A 197 4.38 15.09 -13.30
N VAL A 198 4.08 16.13 -12.51
CA VAL A 198 5.12 17.03 -11.98
C VAL A 198 6.08 16.28 -11.06
N PHE A 199 5.56 15.43 -10.16
CA PHE A 199 6.41 14.62 -9.26
C PHE A 199 7.40 13.75 -10.03
N ARG A 200 6.93 13.07 -11.08
CA ARG A 200 7.77 12.20 -11.91
C ARG A 200 8.83 12.98 -12.68
N ALA A 201 8.47 14.15 -13.24
CA ALA A 201 9.43 15.03 -13.92
C ALA A 201 10.48 15.63 -12.97
N VAL A 202 10.12 15.95 -11.72
CA VAL A 202 11.12 16.41 -10.74
C VAL A 202 12.07 15.28 -10.36
N ARG A 203 11.53 14.07 -10.09
CA ARG A 203 12.36 12.90 -9.80
C ARG A 203 13.27 12.51 -10.97
N SER A 204 12.84 12.74 -12.23
CA SER A 204 13.67 12.52 -13.41
C SER A 204 14.90 13.41 -13.43
N VAL A 205 14.72 14.69 -13.12
CA VAL A 205 15.81 15.66 -13.09
C VAL A 205 16.77 15.37 -11.94
N GLU A 206 16.27 15.07 -10.75
CA GLU A 206 17.13 14.76 -9.59
C GLU A 206 17.95 13.49 -9.80
N ALA A 207 17.37 12.43 -10.36
CA ALA A 207 18.11 11.20 -10.65
C ALA A 207 19.23 11.42 -11.68
N ALA A 208 19.00 12.27 -12.68
CA ALA A 208 20.03 12.63 -13.67
C ALA A 208 21.18 13.47 -13.09
N GLN A 209 20.99 14.05 -11.90
CA GLN A 209 21.99 14.88 -11.22
C GLN A 209 22.76 14.14 -10.12
N ASP A 210 22.32 12.95 -9.72
CA ASP A 210 22.97 12.15 -8.67
C ASP A 210 24.13 11.32 -9.26
N PRO A 211 25.40 11.62 -8.90
CA PRO A 211 26.57 10.87 -9.40
C PRO A 211 26.58 9.39 -8.97
N ALA A 212 25.81 9.03 -7.94
CA ALA A 212 25.68 7.66 -7.44
C ALA A 212 24.46 6.91 -8.00
N ALA A 213 23.55 7.59 -8.71
CA ALA A 213 22.40 6.96 -9.36
C ALA A 213 22.86 6.27 -10.65
N SER A 214 23.13 4.97 -10.56
CA SER A 214 23.63 4.14 -11.66
C SER A 214 22.59 3.77 -12.73
N GLN A 215 21.45 4.46 -12.79
CA GLN A 215 20.38 4.14 -13.75
C GLN A 215 19.78 5.43 -14.33
N PRO A 216 19.84 5.63 -15.66
CA PRO A 216 19.09 6.71 -16.31
C PRO A 216 17.59 6.46 -16.12
N LEU A 217 16.84 7.53 -15.87
CA LEU A 217 15.41 7.42 -15.66
C LEU A 217 14.69 7.12 -16.98
N ASP A 218 13.66 6.28 -16.91
CA ASP A 218 12.88 5.87 -18.09
C ASP A 218 12.22 7.08 -18.77
N GLU A 219 12.59 7.33 -20.03
CA GLU A 219 12.05 8.39 -20.90
C GLU A 219 10.52 8.36 -20.97
N TYR A 220 9.91 7.20 -20.72
CA TYR A 220 8.48 7.07 -20.60
C TYR A 220 7.86 8.09 -19.62
N TYR A 221 8.54 8.47 -18.53
CA TYR A 221 7.99 9.39 -17.52
C TYR A 221 7.86 10.84 -17.95
N THR A 222 8.60 11.26 -18.98
CA THR A 222 8.43 12.56 -19.63
C THR A 222 7.59 12.45 -20.91
N SER A 223 7.36 11.23 -21.41
CA SER A 223 6.57 10.97 -22.61
C SER A 223 5.09 11.36 -22.47
N ALA A 224 4.43 11.62 -23.60
CA ALA A 224 2.98 11.81 -23.68
C ALA A 224 2.17 10.52 -23.40
N HIS A 225 2.85 9.37 -23.34
CA HIS A 225 2.25 8.07 -23.10
C HIS A 225 2.19 7.69 -21.62
N ARG A 226 2.77 8.49 -20.72
CA ARG A 226 2.74 8.23 -19.27
C ARG A 226 1.33 8.14 -18.68
N PHE A 227 1.17 7.38 -17.60
CA PHE A 227 -0.05 7.43 -16.78
C PHE A 227 -0.30 8.85 -16.28
N CYS A 228 -1.55 9.29 -16.41
CA CYS A 228 -2.03 10.57 -15.90
C CYS A 228 -3.28 10.35 -15.07
N ALA A 229 -3.24 10.71 -13.78
CA ALA A 229 -4.37 10.58 -12.87
C ALA A 229 -5.61 11.35 -13.35
N LEU A 230 -5.45 12.51 -14.00
CA LEU A 230 -6.58 13.25 -14.58
C LEU A 230 -7.32 12.43 -15.64
N GLN A 231 -6.60 11.61 -16.40
CA GLN A 231 -7.18 10.78 -17.45
C GLN A 231 -7.97 9.59 -16.88
N LEU A 232 -7.49 9.01 -15.76
CA LEU A 232 -8.16 7.91 -15.07
C LEU A 232 -9.57 8.31 -14.60
N PHE A 233 -9.74 9.53 -14.12
CA PHE A 233 -11.02 10.04 -13.61
C PHE A 233 -11.81 10.86 -14.64
N ASN A 234 -11.34 10.94 -15.90
CA ASN A 234 -12.07 11.64 -16.94
C ASN A 234 -13.18 10.74 -17.51
N SER A 235 -14.35 10.83 -16.90
CA SER A 235 -15.55 10.07 -17.32
C SER A 235 -16.25 10.62 -18.56
N ARG A 236 -15.79 11.75 -19.14
CA ARG A 236 -16.44 12.36 -20.32
C ARG A 236 -16.31 11.52 -21.58
N HIS A 237 -15.31 10.63 -21.64
CA HIS A 237 -15.12 9.73 -22.77
C HIS A 237 -14.50 8.41 -22.30
N PRO A 238 -15.11 7.24 -22.60
CA PRO A 238 -14.66 5.93 -22.09
C PRO A 238 -13.22 5.58 -22.50
N ALA A 239 -12.79 6.05 -23.68
CA ALA A 239 -11.42 5.89 -24.13
C ALA A 239 -10.36 6.56 -23.22
N HIS A 240 -10.73 7.53 -22.37
CA HIS A 240 -9.80 8.07 -21.37
C HIS A 240 -9.45 7.05 -20.31
N LEU A 241 -10.46 6.45 -19.67
CA LEU A 241 -10.28 5.38 -18.69
C LEU A 241 -9.49 4.23 -19.31
N ARG A 242 -9.89 3.75 -20.49
CA ARG A 242 -9.18 2.64 -21.16
C ARG A 242 -7.71 2.95 -21.37
N ARG A 243 -7.39 4.11 -21.96
CA ARG A 243 -6.00 4.54 -22.14
C ARG A 243 -5.24 4.70 -20.81
N ALA A 244 -5.89 5.16 -19.74
CA ALA A 244 -5.24 5.28 -18.45
C ALA A 244 -4.90 3.90 -17.85
N LEU A 245 -5.78 2.91 -18.02
CA LEU A 245 -5.53 1.52 -17.62
C LEU A 245 -4.45 0.87 -18.48
N ASP A 246 -4.49 1.04 -19.81
CA ASP A 246 -3.45 0.51 -20.71
C ASP A 246 -2.06 1.05 -20.31
N ARG A 247 -1.98 2.32 -19.90
CA ARG A 247 -0.74 2.94 -19.42
C ARG A 247 -0.29 2.46 -18.04
N LEU A 248 -1.23 2.13 -17.14
CA LEU A 248 -0.89 1.49 -15.87
C LEU A 248 -0.34 0.08 -16.09
N CYS A 249 -0.94 -0.69 -17.01
CA CYS A 249 -0.43 -2.00 -17.40
C CYS A 249 0.95 -1.90 -18.05
N ALA A 250 1.14 -0.98 -18.99
CA ALA A 250 2.45 -0.75 -19.63
C ALA A 250 3.53 -0.37 -18.60
N GLU A 251 3.21 0.51 -17.64
CA GLU A 251 4.12 0.85 -16.53
C GLU A 251 4.46 -0.37 -15.66
N TRP A 252 3.47 -1.19 -15.36
CA TRP A 252 3.64 -2.39 -14.55
C TRP A 252 4.51 -3.44 -15.25
N GLN A 253 4.32 -3.65 -16.55
CA GLN A 253 5.12 -4.57 -17.37
C GLN A 253 6.45 -3.98 -17.84
N HIS A 254 6.77 -2.74 -17.50
CA HIS A 254 7.93 -2.01 -18.04
C HIS A 254 7.96 -1.96 -19.58
N LEU A 255 6.80 -1.94 -20.22
CA LEU A 255 6.71 -1.81 -21.67
C LEU A 255 7.02 -0.36 -22.07
N LYS A 256 8.11 -0.17 -22.82
CA LYS A 256 8.35 1.09 -23.51
C LYS A 256 7.24 1.32 -24.53
N PRO A 257 6.75 2.56 -24.71
CA PRO A 257 5.81 2.86 -25.77
C PRO A 257 6.44 2.50 -27.13
N PRO A 258 5.63 2.15 -28.16
CA PRO A 258 6.09 1.59 -29.43
C PRO A 258 6.94 2.53 -30.32
N THR A 259 7.59 3.55 -29.75
CA THR A 259 8.50 4.49 -30.43
C THR A 259 9.98 4.10 -30.31
N SER A 260 10.34 3.10 -29.50
CA SER A 260 11.74 2.65 -29.34
C SER A 260 12.07 1.54 -30.33
N THR A 261 12.84 1.83 -31.37
CA THR A 261 13.41 0.84 -32.32
C THR A 261 14.57 0.02 -31.72
N ILE A 262 14.84 0.14 -30.42
CA ILE A 262 15.91 -0.58 -29.74
C ILE A 262 15.32 -1.79 -29.01
N PRO A 263 15.78 -3.02 -29.29
CA PRO A 263 15.35 -4.20 -28.57
C PRO A 263 15.63 -4.06 -27.06
N PRO A 264 14.78 -4.57 -26.17
CA PRO A 264 15.06 -4.57 -24.75
C PRO A 264 16.27 -5.47 -24.47
N ASP A 265 17.27 -4.90 -23.78
CA ASP A 265 18.45 -5.62 -23.28
C ASP A 265 18.02 -6.54 -22.11
N PRO A 266 18.25 -7.87 -22.21
CA PRO A 266 17.80 -8.83 -21.19
C PRO A 266 18.47 -8.67 -19.81
N GLU A 267 19.57 -7.90 -19.67
CA GLU A 267 20.27 -7.76 -18.39
C GLU A 267 19.80 -6.60 -17.48
N ILE A 268 18.92 -5.70 -17.95
CA ILE A 268 18.47 -4.51 -17.18
C ILE A 268 17.37 -4.84 -16.14
N SER A 269 16.95 -6.11 -16.03
CA SER A 269 15.82 -6.53 -15.20
C SER A 269 16.06 -6.58 -13.68
N LYS A 270 17.23 -6.21 -13.17
CA LYS A 270 17.59 -6.49 -11.76
C LYS A 270 17.38 -5.36 -10.75
N ASN A 271 16.86 -4.19 -11.14
CA ASN A 271 16.62 -3.14 -10.14
C ASN A 271 15.55 -2.13 -10.56
N THR A 272 14.39 -2.61 -11.01
CA THR A 272 13.31 -1.72 -11.40
C THR A 272 12.51 -1.30 -10.17
N GLN A 273 12.35 0.00 -9.96
CA GLN A 273 11.35 0.54 -9.05
C GLN A 273 9.98 0.11 -9.57
N SER A 274 9.49 -1.08 -9.20
CA SER A 274 8.13 -1.52 -9.52
C SER A 274 7.18 -0.42 -9.04
N HIS A 275 6.53 0.28 -9.96
CA HIS A 275 5.74 1.45 -9.62
C HIS A 275 4.53 1.03 -8.78
N ASN A 276 4.36 1.65 -7.61
CA ASN A 276 3.27 1.31 -6.67
C ASN A 276 1.88 1.82 -7.10
N ASN A 277 1.70 2.06 -8.40
CA ASN A 277 0.48 2.57 -9.00
C ASN A 277 -0.49 1.46 -9.40
N PHE A 278 0.04 0.28 -9.73
CA PHE A 278 -0.72 -0.83 -10.28
C PHE A 278 -0.13 -2.15 -9.78
N LYS A 279 -0.98 -3.06 -9.31
CA LYS A 279 -0.61 -4.43 -8.98
C LYS A 279 -1.71 -5.37 -9.39
N ILE A 280 -1.33 -6.56 -9.83
CA ILE A 280 -2.24 -7.65 -10.13
C ILE A 280 -1.95 -8.79 -9.16
N PHE A 281 -3.00 -9.35 -8.59
CA PHE A 281 -2.94 -10.53 -7.73
C PHE A 281 -3.70 -11.67 -8.37
N ARG A 282 -3.17 -12.88 -8.26
CA ARG A 282 -3.84 -14.12 -8.63
C ARG A 282 -3.85 -15.02 -7.40
N HIS A 283 -5.05 -15.41 -6.95
CA HIS A 283 -5.21 -16.21 -5.71
C HIS A 283 -4.43 -15.64 -4.52
N GLY A 284 -4.53 -14.32 -4.29
CA GLY A 284 -3.84 -13.63 -3.20
C GLY A 284 -2.34 -13.39 -3.42
N VAL A 285 -1.74 -13.99 -4.45
CA VAL A 285 -0.32 -13.85 -4.76
C VAL A 285 -0.11 -12.69 -5.72
N LEU A 286 0.78 -11.75 -5.35
CA LEU A 286 1.21 -10.68 -6.23
C LEU A 286 1.91 -11.27 -7.46
N LEU A 287 1.40 -10.96 -8.65
CA LEU A 287 2.01 -11.40 -9.88
C LEU A 287 3.28 -10.61 -10.18
N ASP A 288 4.31 -11.33 -10.61
CA ASP A 288 5.48 -10.75 -11.27
C ASP A 288 5.06 -10.27 -12.66
N PRO A 289 5.25 -8.99 -13.02
CA PRO A 289 4.96 -8.49 -14.37
C PRO A 289 5.57 -9.33 -15.49
N LEU A 290 6.76 -9.91 -15.27
CA LEU A 290 7.46 -10.73 -16.27
C LEU A 290 6.81 -12.10 -16.49
N SER A 291 5.92 -12.53 -15.59
CA SER A 291 5.23 -13.82 -15.68
C SER A 291 3.96 -13.79 -16.55
N VAL A 292 3.59 -12.62 -17.09
CA VAL A 292 2.37 -12.43 -17.87
C VAL A 292 2.71 -12.09 -19.32
N GLU A 293 2.29 -12.94 -20.26
CA GLU A 293 2.44 -12.70 -21.69
C GLU A 293 1.61 -11.47 -22.13
N ALA A 294 2.25 -10.52 -22.81
CA ALA A 294 1.55 -9.44 -23.49
C ALA A 294 0.99 -9.97 -24.82
N THR A 295 -0.32 -9.89 -24.99
CA THR A 295 -1.02 -10.21 -26.25
C THR A 295 -1.27 -8.97 -27.08
#